data_AF-A0A535BLP9-F1
#
_entry.id   AF-A0A535BLP9-F1
#
_cell.length_a   1.000
_cell.length_b   1.000
_cell.length_c   1.000
_cell.angle_alpha   90.00
_cell.angle_beta   90.00
_cell.angle_gamma   90.00
#
_symmetry.space_group_name_H-M   'P 1'
#
loop_
_entity.id
_entity.type
_entity.pdbx_description
1 polymer ?
#
loop_
_entity_poly.entity_id
_entity_poly.type
_entity_poly.pdbx_seq_one_letter_code
_entity_poly.pdbx_strand_id
1 'polypeptide(L)'
;MRDNPVLSESLEVFFGEGHGFAVYFYLLIILAPVEFLSLYLPSLDAQMWSGSASLFKVCSVTALLLIAYFALRVANQEFAPWRFLTTRRWVREKGLTAATIGKGQLTFLTVHVVFSVLLCVPFLIWAAAIARTSPGRVTGALLLLFFYALSYSVWGLVTLVLWERRFETRQVFIRCFFFSLVLLSALVYLPLNPVAFLLAYLGRQELEPLTLAGLRWSATAIHFAFHLCLGGLGLTAYLWALKREVAL
;
A
#
# COMPACT_ATOMS: atom_id res chain seq x y z
N MET A 1 19.48 15.05 -4.42
CA MET A 1 18.38 14.63 -5.33
C MET A 1 18.74 14.71 -6.81
N ARG A 2 19.84 15.39 -7.20
CA ARG A 2 20.27 15.60 -8.60
C ARG A 2 20.90 14.39 -9.32
N ASP A 3 21.13 13.26 -8.65
CA ASP A 3 22.03 12.22 -9.17
C ASP A 3 21.33 10.97 -9.74
N ASN A 4 20.01 10.81 -9.57
CA ASN A 4 19.29 9.66 -10.12
C ASN A 4 18.25 10.08 -11.17
N PRO A 5 18.50 9.84 -12.47
CA PRO A 5 17.60 10.29 -13.54
C PRO A 5 16.24 9.60 -13.51
N VAL A 6 16.16 8.35 -13.04
CA VAL A 6 14.90 7.60 -12.91
C VAL A 6 14.01 8.22 -11.84
N LEU A 7 14.60 8.61 -10.70
CA LEU A 7 13.87 9.34 -9.66
C LEU A 7 13.42 10.72 -10.14
N SER A 8 14.30 11.45 -10.83
CA SER A 8 13.99 12.78 -11.35
C SER A 8 12.81 12.75 -12.32
N GLU A 9 12.85 11.86 -13.31
CA GLU A 9 11.73 11.64 -14.23
C GLU A 9 10.46 11.29 -13.44
N SER A 10 10.57 10.36 -12.48
CA SER A 10 9.40 9.91 -11.74
C SER A 10 8.74 11.03 -10.94
N LEU A 11 9.52 11.90 -10.32
CA LEU A 11 9.02 13.07 -9.58
C LEU A 11 8.43 14.12 -10.52
N GLU A 12 9.10 14.38 -11.65
CA GLU A 12 8.64 15.35 -12.64
C GLU A 12 7.32 14.92 -13.28
N VAL A 13 7.24 13.70 -13.79
CA VAL A 13 6.00 13.16 -14.40
C VAL A 13 4.86 13.12 -13.36
N PHE A 14 5.13 12.65 -12.14
CA PHE A 14 4.06 12.42 -11.18
C PHE A 14 3.59 13.68 -10.45
N PHE A 15 4.52 14.52 -10.00
CA PHE A 15 4.21 15.73 -9.23
C PHE A 15 4.30 17.00 -10.06
N GLY A 16 5.29 17.13 -10.95
CA GLY A 16 5.49 18.32 -11.77
C GLY A 16 4.44 18.45 -12.88
N GLU A 17 4.26 17.40 -13.68
CA GLU A 17 3.25 17.34 -14.75
C GLU A 17 1.84 17.01 -14.21
N GLY A 18 1.73 16.61 -12.95
CA GLY A 18 0.46 16.35 -12.29
C GLY A 18 -0.20 15.01 -12.64
N HIS A 19 0.50 14.06 -13.28
CA HIS A 19 -0.07 12.74 -13.58
C HIS A 19 -0.41 11.91 -12.33
N GLY A 20 0.16 12.27 -11.17
CA GLY A 20 -0.21 11.71 -9.88
C GLY A 20 -1.50 12.25 -9.29
N PHE A 21 -2.04 13.35 -9.82
CA PHE A 21 -3.24 14.00 -9.29
C PHE A 21 -4.42 13.04 -9.17
N ALA A 22 -4.65 12.20 -10.19
CA ALA A 22 -5.75 11.24 -10.18
C ALA A 22 -5.73 10.34 -8.95
N VAL A 23 -4.55 9.85 -8.54
CA VAL A 23 -4.40 8.99 -7.35
C VAL A 23 -4.83 9.71 -6.10
N TYR A 24 -4.30 10.92 -5.90
CA TYR A 24 -4.55 11.71 -4.70
C TYR A 24 -5.99 12.22 -4.64
N PHE A 25 -6.52 12.63 -5.79
CA PHE A 25 -7.91 13.02 -5.94
C PHE A 25 -8.85 11.85 -5.59
N TYR A 26 -8.61 10.65 -6.13
CA TYR A 26 -9.44 9.48 -5.81
C TYR A 26 -9.30 9.05 -4.35
N LEU A 27 -8.10 9.12 -3.78
CA LEU A 27 -7.89 8.85 -2.36
C LEU A 27 -8.75 9.77 -1.49
N LEU A 28 -8.73 11.09 -1.76
CA LEU A 28 -9.47 12.08 -0.98
C LEU A 28 -10.99 12.03 -1.23
N ILE A 29 -11.42 11.93 -2.49
CA ILE A 29 -12.85 11.92 -2.86
C ILE A 29 -13.55 10.62 -2.44
N ILE A 30 -12.82 9.55 -2.11
CA ILE A 30 -13.39 8.34 -1.52
C ILE A 30 -13.34 8.43 0.01
N LEU A 31 -12.21 8.86 0.58
CA LEU A 31 -12.05 8.92 2.03
C LEU A 31 -13.01 9.93 2.67
N ALA A 32 -13.18 11.11 2.07
CA ALA A 32 -14.03 12.16 2.63
C ALA A 32 -15.52 11.76 2.71
N PRO A 33 -16.16 11.20 1.66
CA PRO A 33 -17.51 10.67 1.78
C PRO A 33 -17.61 9.51 2.75
N VAL A 34 -16.65 8.59 2.79
CA VAL A 34 -16.69 7.48 3.77
C VAL A 34 -16.67 8.02 5.19
N GLU A 35 -15.84 9.01 5.48
CA GLU A 35 -15.78 9.65 6.79
C GLU A 35 -17.09 10.38 7.13
N PHE A 36 -17.62 11.16 6.20
CA PHE A 36 -18.90 11.84 6.35
C PHE A 36 -20.04 10.84 6.60
N LEU A 37 -20.17 9.82 5.75
CA LEU A 37 -21.21 8.80 5.88
C LEU A 37 -21.06 8.00 7.17
N SER A 38 -19.84 7.69 7.60
CA SER A 38 -19.59 6.98 8.87
C SER A 38 -19.94 7.83 10.10
N LEU A 39 -19.93 9.15 9.98
CA LEU A 39 -20.31 10.07 11.05
C LEU A 39 -21.83 10.32 11.11
N TYR A 40 -22.49 10.37 9.95
CA TYR A 40 -23.88 10.85 9.83
C TYR A 40 -24.92 9.81 9.46
N LEU A 41 -24.57 8.63 8.91
CA LEU A 41 -25.56 7.59 8.67
C LEU A 41 -25.97 6.94 9.99
N PRO A 42 -27.27 6.96 10.35
CA PRO A 42 -27.76 6.13 11.43
C PRO A 42 -27.56 4.67 11.03
N SER A 43 -26.95 3.90 11.92
CA SER A 43 -27.06 2.45 11.84
C SER A 43 -28.55 2.09 11.88
N LEU A 44 -28.98 1.11 11.07
CA LEU A 44 -30.36 0.59 11.06
C LEU A 44 -30.80 -0.02 12.40
N ASP A 45 -29.86 -0.16 13.34
CA ASP A 45 -30.08 -0.64 14.67
C ASP A 45 -29.89 0.53 15.66
N ALA A 46 -30.99 1.03 16.23
CA ALA A 46 -30.99 2.15 17.17
C ALA A 46 -30.18 1.86 18.45
N GLN A 47 -29.83 0.59 18.73
CA GLN A 47 -28.98 0.19 19.84
C GLN A 47 -27.49 0.09 19.48
N MET A 48 -27.16 -0.15 18.21
CA MET A 48 -25.79 -0.05 17.71
C MET A 48 -25.61 1.29 17.01
N TRP A 49 -25.42 2.36 17.76
CA TRP A 49 -24.75 3.50 17.15
C TRP A 49 -23.37 2.99 16.70
N SER A 50 -23.12 2.85 15.40
CA SER A 50 -21.75 2.92 14.88
C SER A 50 -21.29 4.37 15.04
N GLY A 51 -21.30 4.86 16.27
CA GLY A 51 -21.10 6.25 16.59
C GLY A 51 -19.65 6.65 16.30
N SER A 52 -19.28 7.82 16.81
CA SER A 52 -17.90 8.33 16.86
C SER A 52 -16.84 7.25 17.16
N ALA A 53 -17.18 6.23 17.95
CA ALA A 53 -16.30 5.12 18.34
C ALA A 53 -15.77 4.24 17.18
N SER A 54 -16.51 4.07 16.08
CA SER A 54 -16.04 3.28 14.92
C SER A 54 -15.44 4.12 13.79
N LEU A 55 -15.67 5.44 13.81
CA LEU A 55 -15.23 6.38 12.76
C LEU A 55 -13.75 6.19 12.42
N PHE A 56 -12.88 6.27 13.43
CA PHE A 56 -11.43 6.11 13.22
C PHE A 56 -11.05 4.76 12.63
N LYS A 57 -11.73 3.67 13.01
CA LYS A 57 -11.47 2.34 12.48
C LYS A 57 -11.84 2.25 11.00
N VAL A 58 -13.03 2.74 10.63
CA VAL A 58 -13.53 2.72 9.25
C VAL A 58 -12.66 3.60 8.34
N CYS A 59 -12.30 4.81 8.77
CA CYS A 59 -11.41 5.68 8.02
C CYS A 59 -10.01 5.07 7.87
N SER A 60 -9.47 4.45 8.92
CA SER A 60 -8.15 3.79 8.87
C SER A 60 -8.14 2.60 7.91
N VAL A 61 -9.19 1.77 7.90
CA VAL A 61 -9.32 0.65 6.95
C VAL A 61 -9.46 1.16 5.53
N THR A 62 -10.29 2.18 5.31
CA THR A 62 -10.46 2.79 3.99
C THR A 62 -9.15 3.37 3.48
N ALA A 63 -8.43 4.13 4.30
CA ALA A 63 -7.11 4.65 3.97
C ALA A 63 -6.10 3.53 3.68
N LEU A 64 -6.07 2.45 4.47
CA LEU A 64 -5.23 1.29 4.22
C LEU A 64 -5.48 0.70 2.83
N LEU A 65 -6.74 0.42 2.49
CA LEU A 65 -7.13 -0.19 1.22
C LEU A 65 -6.77 0.71 0.04
N LEU A 66 -7.07 2.01 0.14
CA LEU A 66 -6.80 2.98 -0.93
C LEU A 66 -5.30 3.16 -1.14
N ILE A 67 -4.52 3.40 -0.07
CA ILE A 67 -3.07 3.61 -0.19
C ILE A 67 -2.39 2.36 -0.74
N ALA A 68 -2.72 1.17 -0.21
CA ALA A 68 -2.12 -0.09 -0.69
C ALA A 68 -2.44 -0.35 -2.17
N TYR A 69 -3.70 -0.16 -2.57
CA TYR A 69 -4.12 -0.38 -3.95
C TYR A 69 -3.50 0.64 -4.92
N PHE A 70 -3.52 1.92 -4.56
CA PHE A 70 -2.94 2.95 -5.42
C PHE A 70 -1.42 2.85 -5.49
N ALA A 71 -0.73 2.53 -4.39
CA ALA A 71 0.71 2.32 -4.41
C ALA A 71 1.12 1.17 -5.35
N LEU A 72 0.36 0.06 -5.38
CA LEU A 72 0.53 -1.02 -6.36
C LEU A 72 0.40 -0.52 -7.80
N ARG A 73 -0.65 0.27 -8.09
CA ARG A 73 -0.91 0.80 -9.44
C ARG A 73 0.12 1.84 -9.88
N VAL A 74 0.59 2.67 -8.96
CA VAL A 74 1.67 3.65 -9.20
C VAL A 74 2.99 2.95 -9.45
N ALA A 75 3.35 1.95 -8.64
CA ALA A 75 4.52 1.11 -8.88
C ALA A 75 4.47 0.45 -10.27
N ASN A 76 3.28 0.09 -10.74
CA ASN A 76 3.06 -0.46 -12.07
C ASN A 76 2.95 0.59 -13.20
N GLN A 77 3.18 1.87 -12.88
CA GLN A 77 3.13 2.99 -13.84
C GLN A 77 1.79 3.11 -14.58
N GLU A 78 0.68 2.75 -13.93
CA GLU A 78 -0.62 2.66 -14.61
C GLU A 78 -1.21 4.03 -15.00
N PHE A 79 -0.83 5.10 -14.29
CA PHE A 79 -1.43 6.43 -14.48
C PHE A 79 -0.83 7.24 -15.64
N ALA A 80 0.40 6.93 -16.05
CA ALA A 80 1.05 7.58 -17.19
C ALA A 80 2.04 6.64 -17.91
N PRO A 81 1.59 5.45 -18.36
CA PRO A 81 2.49 4.41 -18.89
C PRO A 81 3.26 4.84 -20.15
N TRP A 82 2.76 5.82 -20.90
CA TRP A 82 3.43 6.36 -22.09
C TRP A 82 4.47 7.45 -21.77
N ARG A 83 4.45 8.01 -20.55
CA ARG A 83 5.39 9.06 -20.14
C ARG A 83 6.66 8.50 -19.54
N PHE A 84 6.54 7.43 -18.76
CA PHE A 84 7.71 6.82 -18.15
C PHE A 84 8.55 6.09 -19.19
N LEU A 85 9.85 6.32 -19.14
CA LEU A 85 10.81 5.48 -19.84
C LEU A 85 10.74 4.05 -19.30
N THR A 86 10.75 3.11 -20.24
CA THR A 86 10.79 1.69 -19.92
C THR A 86 12.12 1.32 -19.27
N THR A 87 12.10 0.30 -18.41
CA THR A 87 13.29 -0.33 -17.84
C THR A 87 14.28 -0.70 -18.93
N ARG A 88 13.79 -1.25 -20.06
CA ARG A 88 14.62 -1.57 -21.23
C ARG A 88 15.34 -0.36 -21.80
N ARG A 89 14.67 0.79 -21.92
CA ARG A 89 15.28 2.03 -22.43
C ARG A 89 16.31 2.58 -21.44
N TRP A 90 16.00 2.56 -20.14
CA TRP A 90 16.95 2.97 -19.11
C TRP A 90 18.25 2.16 -19.15
N VAL A 91 18.15 0.84 -19.38
CA VAL A 91 19.32 -0.03 -19.52
C VAL A 91 20.03 0.20 -20.85
N ARG A 92 19.33 0.06 -21.98
CA ARG A 92 19.96 -0.04 -23.31
C ARG A 92 20.36 1.30 -23.92
N GLU A 93 19.50 2.31 -23.77
CA GLU A 93 19.72 3.62 -24.39
C GLU A 93 20.46 4.58 -23.45
N LYS A 94 20.21 4.47 -22.14
CA LYS A 94 20.81 5.35 -21.12
C LYS A 94 21.94 4.71 -20.33
N GLY A 95 22.25 3.42 -20.56
CA GLY A 95 23.37 2.73 -19.95
C GLY A 95 23.29 2.61 -18.43
N LEU A 96 22.10 2.69 -17.84
CA LEU A 96 21.96 2.68 -16.38
C LEU A 96 22.04 1.25 -15.83
N THR A 97 22.70 1.12 -14.68
CA THR A 97 22.78 -0.15 -13.96
C THR A 97 21.44 -0.51 -13.30
N ALA A 98 21.20 -1.81 -13.07
CA ALA A 98 20.05 -2.28 -12.31
C ALA A 98 19.98 -1.65 -10.91
N ALA A 99 21.12 -1.38 -10.27
CA ALA A 99 21.17 -0.74 -8.95
C ALA A 99 20.67 0.71 -9.02
N THR A 100 21.05 1.47 -10.05
CA THR A 100 20.59 2.86 -10.24
C THR A 100 19.09 2.91 -10.50
N ILE A 101 18.58 2.05 -11.39
CA ILE A 101 17.14 1.96 -11.71
C ILE A 101 16.36 1.54 -10.45
N GLY A 102 16.81 0.46 -9.80
CA GLY A 102 16.20 -0.07 -8.59
C GLY A 102 16.11 0.96 -7.47
N LYS A 103 17.22 1.67 -7.20
CA LYS A 103 17.25 2.75 -6.21
C LYS A 103 16.27 3.87 -6.57
N GLY A 104 16.22 4.28 -7.84
CA GLY A 104 15.32 5.35 -8.30
C GLY A 104 13.84 5.01 -8.11
N GLN A 105 13.43 3.84 -8.61
CA GLN A 105 12.05 3.36 -8.52
C GLN A 105 11.62 3.08 -7.08
N LEU A 106 12.46 2.46 -6.26
CA LEU A 106 12.15 2.21 -4.83
C LEU A 106 12.09 3.52 -4.03
N THR A 107 12.96 4.48 -4.32
CA THR A 107 12.93 5.80 -3.66
C THR A 107 11.66 6.54 -4.03
N PHE A 108 11.30 6.57 -5.32
CA PHE A 108 10.05 7.17 -5.78
C PHE A 108 8.83 6.52 -5.13
N LEU A 109 8.79 5.18 -5.09
CA LEU A 109 7.71 4.44 -4.45
C LEU A 109 7.59 4.78 -2.96
N THR A 110 8.71 4.88 -2.26
CA THR A 110 8.74 5.29 -0.85
C THR A 110 8.20 6.70 -0.66
N VAL A 111 8.65 7.65 -1.48
CA VAL A 111 8.14 9.03 -1.47
C VAL A 111 6.63 9.06 -1.71
N HIS A 112 6.14 8.30 -2.70
CA HIS A 112 4.71 8.22 -3.00
C HIS A 112 3.89 7.64 -1.83
N VAL A 113 4.37 6.58 -1.17
CA VAL A 113 3.68 6.01 -0.01
C VAL A 113 3.68 6.98 1.16
N VAL A 114 4.81 7.62 1.47
CA VAL A 114 4.89 8.67 2.51
C VAL A 114 3.89 9.77 2.22
N PHE A 115 3.89 10.30 0.99
CA PHE A 115 2.99 11.37 0.59
C PHE A 115 1.51 10.96 0.71
N SER A 116 1.16 9.75 0.24
CA SER A 116 -0.20 9.21 0.35
C SER A 116 -0.66 9.05 1.82
N VAL A 117 0.23 8.59 2.71
CA VAL A 117 -0.06 8.53 4.15
C VAL A 117 -0.28 9.94 4.72
N LEU A 118 0.59 10.90 4.38
CA LEU A 118 0.48 12.29 4.83
C LEU A 118 -0.83 12.95 4.37
N LEU A 119 -1.29 12.65 3.15
CA LEU A 119 -2.59 13.13 2.67
C LEU A 119 -3.76 12.63 3.51
N CYS A 120 -3.68 11.41 4.05
CA CYS A 120 -4.71 10.86 4.93
C CYS A 120 -4.65 11.43 6.36
N VAL A 121 -3.53 12.04 6.78
CA VAL A 121 -3.33 12.47 8.18
C VAL A 121 -4.42 13.42 8.68
N PRO A 122 -4.81 14.49 7.97
CA PRO A 122 -5.85 15.41 8.46
C PRO A 122 -7.19 14.70 8.73
N PHE A 123 -7.63 13.84 7.82
CA PHE A 123 -8.84 13.02 7.94
C PHE A 123 -8.72 12.04 9.12
N LEU A 124 -7.61 11.31 9.20
CA LEU A 124 -7.39 10.33 10.27
C LEU A 124 -7.26 10.97 11.67
N ILE A 125 -6.63 12.15 11.78
CA ILE A 125 -6.55 12.90 13.04
C ILE A 125 -7.94 13.40 13.44
N TRP A 126 -8.72 13.92 12.49
CA TRP A 126 -10.07 14.39 12.77
C TRP A 126 -10.99 13.25 13.22
N ALA A 127 -11.00 12.14 12.49
CA ALA A 127 -11.68 10.90 12.88
C ALA A 127 -11.23 10.40 14.28
N ALA A 128 -9.92 10.43 14.55
CA ALA A 128 -9.37 10.01 15.83
C ALA A 128 -9.81 10.91 16.99
N ALA A 129 -9.86 12.23 16.77
CA ALA A 129 -10.30 13.19 17.78
C ALA A 129 -11.77 12.95 18.15
N ILE A 130 -12.64 12.74 17.16
CA ILE A 130 -14.05 12.40 17.36
C ILE A 130 -14.19 11.05 18.10
N ALA A 131 -13.42 10.05 17.68
CA ALA A 131 -13.39 8.71 18.29
C ALA A 131 -12.67 8.66 19.65
N ARG A 132 -12.11 9.78 20.12
CA ARG A 132 -11.27 9.87 21.33
C ARG A 132 -10.14 8.83 21.36
N THR A 133 -9.54 8.57 20.20
CA THR A 133 -8.46 7.60 20.05
C THR A 133 -7.15 8.18 20.57
N SER A 134 -6.42 7.41 21.38
CA SER A 134 -5.13 7.83 21.94
C SER A 134 -4.08 8.10 20.86
N PRO A 135 -3.15 9.06 21.03
CA PRO A 135 -2.11 9.37 20.05
C PRO A 135 -1.29 8.16 19.59
N GLY A 136 -0.88 7.28 20.52
CA GLY A 136 -0.10 6.07 20.17
C GLY A 136 -0.84 5.11 19.23
N ARG A 137 -2.18 5.08 19.29
CA ARG A 137 -3.01 4.29 18.35
C ARG A 137 -3.07 4.93 16.98
N VAL A 138 -3.14 6.26 16.91
CA VAL A 138 -3.07 7.01 15.66
C VAL A 138 -1.71 6.79 14.99
N THR A 139 -0.62 6.95 15.73
CA THR A 139 0.74 6.69 15.23
C THR A 139 0.88 5.24 14.75
N GLY A 140 0.41 4.27 15.53
CA GLY A 140 0.46 2.87 15.14
C GLY A 140 -0.34 2.57 13.87
N ALA A 141 -1.53 3.18 13.69
CA ALA A 141 -2.29 3.06 12.45
C ALA A 141 -1.51 3.62 11.26
N LEU A 142 -0.96 4.84 11.37
CA LEU A 142 -0.17 5.46 10.30
C LEU A 142 1.04 4.61 9.92
N LEU A 143 1.73 4.03 10.91
CA LEU A 143 2.86 3.12 10.68
C LEU A 143 2.43 1.82 10.00
N LEU A 144 1.28 1.25 10.38
CA LEU A 144 0.72 0.07 9.71
C LEU A 144 0.35 0.38 8.26
N LEU A 145 -0.32 1.51 8.00
CA LEU A 145 -0.65 1.98 6.65
C LEU A 145 0.60 2.07 5.77
N PHE A 146 1.66 2.71 6.29
CA PHE A 146 2.95 2.81 5.61
C PHE A 146 3.58 1.43 5.35
N PHE A 147 3.63 0.59 6.39
CA PHE A 147 4.21 -0.76 6.33
C PHE A 147 3.55 -1.64 5.27
N TYR A 148 2.23 -1.73 5.28
CA TYR A 148 1.49 -2.53 4.31
C TYR A 148 1.61 -1.98 2.90
N ALA A 149 1.46 -0.66 2.72
CA ALA A 149 1.56 -0.03 1.41
C ALA A 149 2.92 -0.28 0.76
N LEU A 150 4.02 -0.14 1.51
CA LEU A 150 5.35 -0.49 1.02
C LEU A 150 5.50 -1.98 0.71
N SER A 151 5.11 -2.86 1.64
CA SER A 151 5.28 -4.30 1.48
C SER A 151 4.57 -4.84 0.25
N TYR A 152 3.38 -4.32 -0.05
CA TYR A 152 2.58 -4.76 -1.20
C TYR A 152 3.00 -4.10 -2.50
N SER A 153 3.27 -2.81 -2.50
CA SER A 153 3.51 -2.06 -3.74
C SER A 153 4.78 -2.46 -4.50
N VAL A 154 5.76 -3.08 -3.84
CA VAL A 154 6.93 -3.68 -4.51
C VAL A 154 6.51 -4.70 -5.58
N TRP A 155 5.39 -5.41 -5.38
CA TRP A 155 4.87 -6.34 -6.39
C TRP A 155 4.41 -5.64 -7.67
N GLY A 156 4.03 -4.36 -7.63
CA GLY A 156 3.78 -3.55 -8.83
C GLY A 156 5.07 -3.28 -9.62
N LEU A 157 6.22 -3.14 -8.95
CA LEU A 157 7.52 -3.04 -9.61
C LEU A 157 7.94 -4.38 -10.22
N VAL A 158 7.67 -5.50 -9.54
CA VAL A 158 7.89 -6.85 -10.09
C VAL A 158 7.15 -7.02 -11.41
N THR A 159 5.85 -6.68 -11.44
CA THR A 159 5.04 -6.79 -12.66
C THR A 159 5.49 -5.84 -13.75
N LEU A 160 5.90 -4.62 -13.39
CA LEU A 160 6.44 -3.63 -14.32
C LEU A 160 7.63 -4.20 -15.10
N VAL A 161 8.59 -4.83 -14.41
CA VAL A 161 9.81 -5.35 -15.04
C VAL A 161 9.53 -6.65 -15.80
N LEU A 162 8.80 -7.60 -15.22
CA LEU A 162 8.56 -8.91 -15.84
C LEU A 162 7.65 -8.83 -17.08
N TRP A 163 6.70 -7.91 -17.07
CA TRP A 163 5.64 -7.81 -18.08
C TRP A 163 5.52 -6.41 -18.66
N GLU A 164 6.64 -5.72 -18.83
CA GLU A 164 6.70 -4.31 -19.27
C GLU A 164 5.78 -3.96 -20.45
N ARG A 165 5.70 -4.83 -21.45
CA ARG A 165 4.85 -4.65 -22.65
C ARG A 165 3.43 -5.20 -22.52
N ARG A 166 3.12 -5.99 -21.49
CA ARG A 166 1.82 -6.67 -21.30
C ARG A 166 0.99 -5.94 -20.26
N PHE A 167 0.54 -4.72 -20.61
CA PHE A 167 -0.18 -3.82 -19.71
C PHE A 167 -1.38 -4.52 -19.01
N GLU A 168 -2.19 -5.23 -19.77
CA GLU A 168 -3.37 -5.95 -19.26
C GLU A 168 -3.00 -7.03 -18.24
N THR A 169 -1.97 -7.85 -18.54
CA THR A 169 -1.48 -8.88 -17.61
C THR A 169 -1.06 -8.28 -16.27
N ARG A 170 -0.39 -7.12 -16.30
CA ARG A 170 0.02 -6.43 -15.07
C ARG A 170 -1.17 -5.96 -14.25
N GLN A 171 -2.19 -5.38 -14.90
CA GLN A 171 -3.41 -4.95 -14.21
C GLN A 171 -4.18 -6.11 -13.59
N VAL A 172 -4.32 -7.23 -14.33
CA VAL A 172 -4.96 -8.44 -13.81
C VAL A 172 -4.20 -8.95 -12.58
N PHE A 173 -2.88 -9.05 -12.67
CA PHE A 173 -2.07 -9.48 -11.53
C PHE A 173 -2.29 -8.58 -10.30
N ILE A 174 -2.24 -7.24 -10.45
CA ILE A 174 -2.43 -6.30 -9.33
C ILE A 174 -3.79 -6.50 -8.68
N ARG A 175 -4.86 -6.62 -9.47
CA ARG A 175 -6.21 -6.81 -8.96
C ARG A 175 -6.35 -8.14 -8.24
N CYS A 176 -5.85 -9.24 -8.81
CA CYS A 176 -5.87 -10.56 -8.20
C CYS A 176 -5.02 -10.62 -6.92
N PHE A 177 -3.85 -9.99 -6.93
CA PHE A 177 -2.97 -9.90 -5.77
C PHE A 177 -3.63 -9.13 -4.63
N PHE A 178 -4.18 -7.94 -4.92
CA PHE A 178 -4.89 -7.14 -3.93
C PHE A 178 -6.13 -7.86 -3.39
N PHE A 179 -6.92 -8.51 -4.26
CA PHE A 179 -8.05 -9.33 -3.86
C PHE A 179 -7.62 -10.47 -2.93
N SER A 180 -6.50 -11.14 -3.25
CA SER A 180 -5.95 -12.21 -2.42
C SER A 180 -5.53 -11.69 -1.04
N LEU A 181 -4.91 -10.51 -0.99
CA LEU A 181 -4.49 -9.88 0.26
C LEU A 181 -5.65 -9.45 1.14
N VAL A 182 -6.75 -8.97 0.58
CA VAL A 182 -7.86 -8.39 1.36
C VAL A 182 -8.94 -9.41 1.67
N LEU A 183 -9.21 -10.35 0.76
CA LEU A 183 -10.33 -11.29 0.90
C LEU A 183 -9.84 -12.70 1.19
N LEU A 184 -8.93 -13.25 0.37
CA LEU A 184 -8.49 -14.64 0.56
C LEU A 184 -7.67 -14.82 1.84
N SER A 185 -6.88 -13.83 2.24
CA SER A 185 -6.10 -13.90 3.49
C SER A 185 -6.99 -14.03 4.73
N ALA A 186 -8.22 -13.49 4.71
CA ALA A 186 -9.18 -13.63 5.81
C ALA A 186 -9.71 -15.07 5.94
N LEU A 187 -9.70 -15.84 4.85
CA LEU A 187 -10.17 -17.22 4.81
C LEU A 187 -9.11 -18.23 5.28
N VAL A 188 -7.82 -17.88 5.21
CA VAL A 188 -6.72 -18.79 5.55
C VAL A 188 -6.41 -18.76 7.04
N TYR A 189 -6.04 -17.58 7.55
CA TYR A 189 -5.76 -17.34 8.96
C TYR A 189 -6.00 -15.86 9.22
N LEU A 190 -7.09 -15.55 9.93
CA LEU A 190 -7.60 -14.18 10.09
C LEU A 190 -6.53 -13.15 10.53
N PRO A 191 -5.59 -13.49 11.43
CA PRO A 191 -4.50 -12.59 11.79
C PRO A 191 -3.57 -12.22 10.64
N LEU A 192 -3.49 -12.95 9.52
CA LEU A 192 -2.72 -12.53 8.34
C LEU A 192 -3.41 -11.42 7.55
N ASN A 193 -4.73 -11.29 7.68
CA ASN A 193 -5.48 -10.29 6.96
C ASN A 193 -5.15 -8.89 7.47
N PRO A 194 -4.67 -7.96 6.63
CA PRO A 194 -4.22 -6.64 7.08
C PRO A 194 -5.37 -5.77 7.61
N VAL A 195 -6.59 -5.95 7.10
CA VAL A 195 -7.78 -5.25 7.58
C VAL A 195 -8.18 -5.76 8.96
N ALA A 196 -8.30 -7.08 9.13
CA ALA A 196 -8.64 -7.69 10.41
C ALA A 196 -7.60 -7.37 11.48
N PHE A 197 -6.31 -7.43 11.12
CA PHE A 197 -5.23 -7.07 12.04
C PHE A 197 -5.30 -5.60 12.45
N LEU A 198 -5.51 -4.68 11.51
CA LEU A 198 -5.67 -3.26 11.83
C LEU A 198 -6.88 -3.02 12.74
N LEU A 199 -8.02 -3.66 12.46
CA LEU A 199 -9.23 -3.55 13.27
C LEU A 199 -9.02 -4.12 14.68
N ALA A 200 -8.36 -5.26 14.82
CA ALA A 200 -8.04 -5.85 16.12
C ALA A 200 -7.07 -4.97 16.91
N TYR A 201 -6.01 -4.48 16.24
CA TYR A 201 -5.07 -3.53 16.81
C TYR A 201 -5.82 -2.31 17.35
N LEU A 202 -6.66 -1.66 16.54
CA LEU A 202 -7.44 -0.49 16.94
C LEU A 202 -8.54 -0.81 17.97
N GLY A 203 -9.06 -2.03 17.97
CA GLY A 203 -10.08 -2.51 18.90
C GLY A 203 -9.55 -2.96 20.27
N ARG A 204 -8.22 -3.06 20.45
CA ARG A 204 -7.60 -3.74 21.62
C ARG A 204 -8.02 -5.21 21.72
N GLN A 205 -8.32 -5.83 20.59
CA GLN A 205 -8.70 -7.23 20.55
C GLN A 205 -7.44 -8.07 20.42
N GLU A 206 -7.33 -9.10 21.24
CA GLU A 206 -6.31 -10.11 21.07
C GLU A 206 -6.69 -11.01 19.89
N LEU A 207 -5.70 -11.31 19.05
CA LEU A 207 -5.86 -12.20 17.92
C LEU A 207 -5.43 -13.61 18.31
N GLU A 208 -6.19 -14.60 17.86
CA GLU A 208 -5.93 -16.00 18.16
C GLU A 208 -4.51 -16.41 17.69
N PRO A 209 -3.66 -16.93 18.59
CA PRO A 209 -2.31 -17.34 18.25
C PRO A 209 -2.32 -18.59 17.37
N LEU A 210 -1.30 -18.73 16.54
CA LEU A 210 -1.17 -19.92 15.70
C LEU A 210 -0.50 -21.03 16.51
N THR A 211 -1.15 -22.19 16.55
CA THR A 211 -0.59 -23.39 17.16
C THR A 211 -0.26 -24.39 16.06
N LEU A 212 1.03 -24.69 15.87
CA LEU A 212 1.51 -25.66 14.89
C LEU A 212 2.41 -26.68 15.60
N ALA A 213 2.11 -27.97 15.45
CA ALA A 213 2.88 -29.07 16.04
C ALA A 213 3.17 -28.89 17.56
N GLY A 214 2.19 -28.38 18.31
CA GLY A 214 2.31 -28.11 19.76
C GLY A 214 3.04 -26.83 20.13
N LEU A 215 3.64 -26.11 19.17
CA LEU A 215 4.27 -24.80 19.40
C LEU A 215 3.24 -23.68 19.19
N ARG A 216 3.11 -22.81 20.19
CA ARG A 216 2.22 -21.64 20.17
C ARG A 216 3.01 -20.39 19.80
N TRP A 217 2.64 -19.77 18.68
CA TRP A 217 3.27 -18.57 18.15
C TRP A 217 2.34 -17.38 18.32
N SER A 218 2.88 -16.21 18.65
CA SER A 218 2.04 -15.01 18.77
C SER A 218 1.50 -14.60 17.41
N ALA A 219 0.20 -14.27 17.36
CA ALA A 219 -0.47 -13.82 16.13
C ALA A 219 0.24 -12.59 15.53
N THR A 220 0.67 -11.66 16.39
CA THR A 220 1.44 -10.47 15.99
C THR A 220 2.77 -10.81 15.33
N ALA A 221 3.56 -11.73 15.90
CA ALA A 221 4.84 -12.10 15.31
C ALA A 221 4.66 -12.76 13.95
N ILE A 222 3.68 -13.66 13.83
CA ILE A 222 3.37 -14.32 12.55
C ILE A 222 2.87 -13.33 11.52
N HIS A 223 1.98 -12.43 11.91
CA HIS A 223 1.46 -11.40 11.03
C HIS A 223 2.61 -10.58 10.41
N PHE A 224 3.48 -10.00 11.25
CA PHE A 224 4.59 -9.20 10.75
C PHE A 224 5.61 -10.04 9.97
N ALA A 225 5.91 -11.27 10.42
CA ALA A 225 6.81 -12.17 9.70
C ALA A 225 6.27 -12.47 8.29
N PHE A 226 4.98 -12.78 8.16
CA PHE A 226 4.34 -13.04 6.88
C PHE A 226 4.44 -11.85 5.92
N HIS A 227 4.08 -10.64 6.39
CA HIS A 227 4.08 -9.45 5.54
C HIS A 227 5.50 -8.96 5.20
N LEU A 228 6.46 -9.11 6.13
CA LEU A 228 7.88 -8.88 5.86
C LEU A 228 8.42 -9.88 4.85
N CYS A 229 8.09 -11.17 4.98
CA CYS A 229 8.45 -12.17 3.99
C CYS A 229 7.84 -11.85 2.63
N LEU A 230 6.57 -11.44 2.58
CA LEU A 230 5.90 -11.08 1.33
C LEU A 230 6.56 -9.88 0.64
N GLY A 231 6.89 -8.82 1.40
CA GLY A 231 7.61 -7.66 0.88
C GLY A 231 9.06 -8.00 0.48
N GLY A 232 9.75 -8.80 1.28
CA GLY A 232 11.11 -9.28 1.00
C GLY A 232 11.19 -10.17 -0.24
N LEU A 233 10.23 -11.08 -0.42
CA LEU A 233 10.11 -11.89 -1.63
C LEU A 233 9.80 -11.02 -2.85
N GLY A 234 8.91 -10.02 -2.72
CA GLY A 234 8.69 -9.04 -3.77
C GLY A 234 9.97 -8.29 -4.16
N LEU A 235 10.73 -7.82 -3.17
CA LEU A 235 11.98 -7.08 -3.40
C LEU A 235 13.04 -7.94 -4.07
N THR A 236 13.24 -9.17 -3.59
CA THR A 236 14.19 -10.11 -4.19
C THR A 236 13.79 -10.48 -5.62
N ALA A 237 12.51 -10.74 -5.88
CA ALA A 237 11.99 -11.00 -7.22
C ALA A 237 12.18 -9.79 -8.16
N TYR A 238 11.93 -8.58 -7.68
CA TYR A 238 12.13 -7.34 -8.43
C TYR A 238 13.61 -7.12 -8.79
N LEU A 239 14.51 -7.24 -7.80
CA LEU A 239 15.94 -7.09 -8.02
C LEU A 239 16.50 -8.16 -8.97
N TRP A 240 16.01 -9.40 -8.85
CA TRP A 240 16.34 -10.48 -9.79
C TRP A 240 15.86 -10.15 -11.20
N ALA A 241 14.61 -9.69 -11.36
CA ALA A 241 14.04 -9.33 -12.64
C ALA A 241 14.82 -8.17 -13.32
N LEU A 242 15.21 -7.15 -12.55
CA LEU A 242 16.05 -6.05 -13.06
C LEU A 242 17.43 -6.53 -13.51
N LYS A 243 18.09 -7.36 -12.71
CA LYS A 243 19.41 -7.92 -13.06
C LYS A 243 19.33 -8.76 -14.33
N ARG A 244 18.27 -9.55 -14.46
CA ARG A 244 18.01 -10.34 -15.67
C ARG A 244 17.87 -9.43 -16.90
N GLU A 245 17.16 -8.31 -16.78
CA GLU A 245 16.97 -7.38 -17.90
C GLU A 245 18.27 -6.68 -18.32
N VAL A 246 19.17 -6.39 -17.37
CA VAL A 246 20.50 -5.84 -17.68
C VAL A 246 21.41 -6.84 -18.38
N ALA A 247 21.22 -8.14 -18.13
CA ALA A 247 22.00 -9.20 -18.77
C ALA A 247 21.55 -9.53 -20.21
N LEU A 248 20.43 -8.97 -20.69
CA LEU A 248 19.79 -9.26 -21.98
C LEU A 248 19.94 -8.14 -23.02
#